data_AF-A0A0K9X8A1-F1
#
_entry.id   AF-A0A0K9X8A1-F1
#
_cell.length_a   1.000
_cell.length_b   1.000
_cell.length_c   1.000
_cell.angle_alpha   90.00
_cell.angle_beta   90.00
_cell.angle_gamma   90.00
#
_symmetry.space_group_name_H-M   'P 1'
#
loop_
_entity.id
_entity.type
_entity.pdbx_description
1 polymer ?
#
loop_
_entity_poly.entity_id
_entity_poly.type
_entity_poly.pdbx_seq_one_letter_code
_entity_poly.pdbx_strand_id
1 'polypeptide(L)' 'MVSGAVVLVLGVVLLFFWHQRVVELTGAEWLISRLGLRAVEAAVLYGGTWLCVRGWNGRKA' A
#
# COMPACT_ATOMS: atom_id res chain seq x y z
N MET A 1 9.28 -12.78 -6.46
CA MET A 1 9.22 -12.13 -5.13
C MET A 1 9.68 -10.67 -5.17
N VAL A 2 10.83 -10.36 -5.79
CA VAL A 2 11.36 -8.99 -5.92
C VAL A 2 10.40 -8.00 -6.60
N SER A 3 9.74 -8.42 -7.69
CA SER A 3 8.81 -7.53 -8.41
C SER A 3 7.61 -7.07 -7.58
N GLY A 4 7.08 -7.91 -6.68
CA GLY A 4 6.00 -7.53 -5.77
C GLY A 4 6.46 -6.54 -4.70
N ALA A 5 7.66 -6.74 -4.16
CA ALA A 5 8.25 -5.82 -3.19
C ALA A 5 8.54 -4.44 -3.81
N VAL A 6 9.04 -4.41 -5.04
CA VAL A 6 9.32 -3.15 -5.77
C VAL A 6 8.05 -2.35 -6.01
N VAL A 7 6.95 -3.00 -6.41
CA VAL A 7 5.66 -2.32 -6.62
C VAL A 7 5.08 -1.79 -5.30
N LEU A 8 5.22 -2.53 -4.20
CA LEU A 8 4.81 -2.06 -2.88
C LEU A 8 5.61 -0.84 -2.44
N VAL A 9 6.94 -0.88 -2.56
CA VAL A 9 7.81 0.23 -2.16
C VAL A 9 7.51 1.48 -3.00
N LEU A 10 7.42 1.34 -4.33
CA LEU A 10 7.06 2.46 -5.21
C LEU A 10 5.67 3.01 -4.90
N GLY A 11 4.71 2.14 -4.64
CA GLY A 11 3.35 2.53 -4.24
C GLY A 11 3.35 3.34 -2.95
N VAL A 12 4.07 2.89 -1.92
CA VAL A 12 4.19 3.59 -0.64
C VAL A 12 4.84 4.97 -0.82
N VAL A 13 5.93 5.06 -1.59
CA VAL A 13 6.63 6.34 -1.83
C VAL A 13 5.73 7.33 -2.56
N LEU A 14 5.07 6.91 -3.64
CA LEU A 14 4.11 7.76 -4.37
C LEU A 14 2.95 8.20 -3.48
N LEU A 15 2.41 7.29 -2.68
CA LEU A 15 1.31 7.61 -1.76
C LEU A 15 1.76 8.62 -0.69
N PHE A 16 3.00 8.52 -0.21
CA PHE A 16 3.56 9.45 0.77
C PHE A 16 3.71 10.87 0.22
N PHE A 17 4.27 11.01 -0.99
CA PHE A 17 4.39 12.33 -1.64
C PHE A 17 3.02 12.92 -1.97
N TRP A 18 2.09 12.10 -2.47
CA TRP A 18 0.71 12.53 -2.71
C TRP A 18 0.04 12.98 -1.40
N HIS A 19 0.23 12.23 -0.31
CA HIS A 19 -0.30 12.53 1.01
C HIS A 19 0.20 13.88 1.52
N GLN A 20 1.51 14.14 1.48
CA GLN A 20 2.08 15.44 1.87
C GLN A 20 1.45 16.60 1.10
N ARG A 21 1.32 16.47 -0.22
CA ARG A 21 0.70 17.48 -1.08
C ARG A 21 -0.76 17.74 -0.72
N VAL A 22 -1.54 16.69 -0.45
CA VAL A 22 -2.96 16.83 -0.10
C VAL A 22 -3.12 17.45 1.29
N VAL A 23 -2.28 17.07 2.25
CA VAL A 23 -2.29 17.65 3.61
C VAL A 23 -1.99 19.15 3.56
N GLU A 24 -0.95 19.55 2.84
CA GLU A 24 -0.60 20.97 2.66
C GLU A 24 -1.75 21.78 2.04
N LEU A 25 -2.49 21.20 1.10
CA LEU A 25 -3.58 21.89 0.40
C LEU A 25 -4.90 21.94 1.19
N THR A 26 -5.14 21.01 2.11
CA THR A 26 -6.44 20.87 2.78
C THR A 26 -6.42 21.22 4.26
N GLY A 27 -5.24 21.24 4.92
CA GLY A 27 -5.12 21.43 6.36
C GLY A 27 -5.78 20.31 7.19
N ALA A 28 -6.22 19.22 6.56
CA ALA A 28 -7.03 18.16 7.15
C ALA A 28 -6.15 16.97 7.60
N GLU A 29 -5.16 17.24 8.44
CA GLU A 29 -4.14 16.29 8.88
C GLU A 29 -4.74 15.01 9.51
N TRP A 30 -5.85 15.15 10.23
CA TRP A 30 -6.56 14.05 10.90
C TRP A 30 -7.25 13.11 9.90
N LEU A 31 -7.96 13.67 8.91
CA LEU A 31 -8.76 12.87 7.98
C LEU A 31 -7.86 11.99 7.12
N ILE A 32 -6.73 12.57 6.71
CA ILE A 32 -5.77 11.93 5.81
C ILE A 32 -4.95 10.88 6.58
N SER A 33 -4.59 11.13 7.84
CA SER A 33 -3.95 10.12 8.71
C SER A 33 -4.82 8.87 8.91
N ARG A 34 -6.14 9.05 9.09
CA ARG A 34 -7.09 7.94 9.17
C ARG A 34 -7.24 7.18 7.86
N LEU A 35 -7.32 7.89 6.73
CA LEU A 35 -7.37 7.28 5.41
C LEU A 35 -6.08 6.53 5.07
N GLY A 36 -4.92 7.08 5.44
CA GLY A 36 -3.61 6.43 5.29
C GLY A 36 -3.53 5.11 6.05
N LEU A 37 -3.96 5.09 7.32
CA LEU A 37 -4.05 3.85 8.13
C LEU A 37 -4.94 2.79 7.46
N ARG A 38 -6.11 3.18 6.96
CA ARG A 38 -7.03 2.27 6.26
C ARG A 38 -6.49 1.80 4.92
N ALA A 39 -5.79 2.65 4.19
CA ALA A 39 -5.15 2.30 2.92
C ALA A 39 -4.00 1.32 3.14
N VAL A 40 -3.19 1.50 4.20
CA VAL A 40 -2.14 0.54 4.58
C VAL A 40 -2.74 -0.80 5.00
N GLU A 41 -3.78 -0.79 5.84
CA GLU A 41 -4.51 -1.99 6.24
C GLU A 41 -5.05 -2.75 5.02
N ALA A 42 -5.69 -2.03 4.08
CA ALA A 42 -6.15 -2.60 2.82
C ALA A 42 -5.00 -3.15 1.96
N ALA A 43 -3.90 -2.41 1.81
CA ALA A 43 -2.75 -2.86 1.02
C ALA A 43 -2.11 -4.13 1.59
N VAL A 44 -1.99 -4.22 2.92
CA VAL A 44 -1.47 -5.41 3.61
C VAL A 44 -2.43 -6.59 3.45
N LEU A 45 -3.74 -6.38 3.64
CA LEU A 45 -4.73 -7.45 3.51
C LEU A 45 -4.83 -7.94 2.07
N TYR A 46 -5.09 -7.05 1.10
CA TYR A 46 -5.26 -7.45 -0.30
C TYR A 46 -3.94 -7.88 -0.94
N GLY A 47 -2.84 -7.16 -0.69
CA GLY A 47 -1.52 -7.50 -1.19
C GLY A 47 -0.96 -8.78 -0.56
N GLY A 48 -1.13 -8.95 0.75
CA GLY A 48 -0.79 -10.18 1.47
C GLY A 48 -1.61 -11.38 0.96
N THR A 49 -2.92 -11.22 0.77
CA THR A 49 -3.77 -12.27 0.20
C THR A 49 -3.34 -12.65 -1.22
N TRP A 50 -3.02 -11.67 -2.07
CA TRP A 50 -2.52 -11.92 -3.42
C TRP A 50 -1.19 -12.67 -3.44
N LEU A 51 -0.26 -12.31 -2.54
CA LEU A 51 1.02 -12.99 -2.37
C LEU A 51 0.83 -14.43 -1.83
N CYS A 52 -0.10 -14.64 -0.90
CA CYS A 52 -0.46 -15.97 -0.40
C CYS A 52 -1.05 -16.85 -1.51
N VAL A 53 -1.96 -16.32 -2.34
CA VAL A 53 -2.53 -17.05 -3.48
C VAL A 53 -1.45 -17.40 -4.51
N ARG A 54 -0.54 -16.47 -4.83
CA ARG A 54 0.60 -16.76 -5.73
C ARG A 54 1.59 -17.75 -5.13
N GLY A 55 1.87 -17.69 -3.83
CA GLY A 55 2.71 -18.66 -3.12
C GLY A 55 2.07 -20.05 -3.01
N TRP A 56 0.74 -20.13 -2.98
CA TRP A 56 -0.02 -21.37 -3.03
C TRP A 56 -0.05 -21.97 -4.45
N ASN A 57 -0.34 -21.16 -5.47
CA ASN A 57 -0.37 -21.61 -6.86
C ASN A 57 1.02 -21.91 -7.43
N GLY A 58 2.07 -21.26 -6.92
CA GLY A 58 3.46 -21.51 -7.28
C GLY A 58 4.09 -22.75 -6.63
N ARG A 59 3.38 -23.42 -5.70
CA ARG A 59 3.82 -24.69 -5.10
C ARG A 59 3.60 -25.92 -5.99
N LYS A 60 3.16 -25.72 -7.23
CA LYS A 60 3.16 -26.75 -8.28
C LYS A 60 4.36 -26.53 -9.21
N ALA A 61 5.53 -26.94 -8.74
CA ALA A 61 6.66 -27.40 -9.54
C ALA A 61 7.45 -28.38 -8.67
#